data_AF-A0A8I3A6Y5-F1
#
_entry.id   AF-A0A8I3A6Y5-F1
#
_cell.length_a   1.000
_cell.length_b   1.000
_cell.length_c   1.000
_cell.angle_alpha   90.00
_cell.angle_beta   90.00
_cell.angle_gamma   90.00
#
_symmetry.space_group_name_H-M   'P 1'
#
loop_
_entity.id
_entity.type
_entity.pdbx_description
1 polymer ?
#
loop_
_entity_poly.entity_id
_entity_poly.type
_entity_poly.pdbx_seq_one_letter_code
_entity_poly.pdbx_strand_id
1 'polypeptide(L)'
;MEVVEWSPAAKAVIEGKVGGRTVYLVSATLRPETMYGQTNCFVGPSLKYGVFAINDKDAFLVSYRAARNMAFQGLSPARGEVVQLVEIDGASIVGTKVKAPFAVIPEVYVLPMETVKATKGTGVVTSVPSDSPDDYATTEELRKKAEYYKVDPKWLDFTPVPVIKTTKYGELTAVETAKALADAKEIAYKEGFYGGTMVIGDFKGESVQEAKPKVRAQLIGKRTGRRLRGARELGRVA
;
A
#
# COMPACT_ATOMS: atom_id res chain seq x y z
N MET A 1 3.24 6.84 0.29
CA MET A 1 3.56 6.98 -1.14
C MET A 1 3.26 8.41 -1.52
N GLU A 2 4.26 9.15 -1.97
CA GLU A 2 4.09 10.57 -2.36
C GLU A 2 3.27 10.65 -3.66
N VAL A 3 2.32 11.57 -3.75
CA VAL A 3 1.56 11.79 -4.98
C VAL A 3 2.42 12.56 -5.97
N VAL A 4 2.61 11.98 -7.17
CA VAL A 4 3.31 12.62 -8.28
C VAL A 4 2.31 13.34 -9.18
N GLU A 5 1.21 12.67 -9.51
CA GLU A 5 0.22 13.15 -10.47
C GLU A 5 -1.15 12.61 -10.06
N TRP A 6 -2.09 13.51 -9.78
CA TRP A 6 -3.48 13.14 -9.52
C TRP A 6 -4.15 12.62 -10.79
N SER A 7 -5.05 11.64 -10.65
CA SER A 7 -6.00 11.34 -11.72
C SER A 7 -6.80 12.60 -12.07
N PRO A 8 -7.36 12.74 -13.28
CA PRO A 8 -8.18 13.90 -13.64
C PRO A 8 -9.35 14.11 -12.67
N ALA A 9 -10.00 13.04 -12.23
CA ALA A 9 -11.11 13.08 -11.28
C ALA A 9 -10.65 13.54 -9.88
N ALA A 10 -9.52 13.03 -9.38
CA ALA A 10 -8.98 13.49 -8.10
C ALA A 10 -8.48 14.93 -8.17
N LYS A 11 -7.85 15.33 -9.27
CA LYS A 11 -7.36 16.70 -9.47
C LYS A 11 -8.49 17.71 -9.36
N ALA A 12 -9.62 17.46 -10.05
CA ALA A 12 -10.79 18.34 -10.00
C ALA A 12 -11.34 18.55 -8.57
N VAL A 13 -11.16 17.56 -7.68
CA VAL A 13 -11.62 17.63 -6.30
C VAL A 13 -10.59 18.30 -5.39
N ILE A 14 -9.29 18.05 -5.59
CA ILE A 14 -8.20 18.38 -4.66
C ILE A 14 -7.52 19.72 -4.99
N GLU A 15 -7.51 20.14 -6.25
CA GLU A 15 -6.79 21.33 -6.72
C GLU A 15 -7.18 22.58 -5.90
N GLY A 16 -6.17 23.31 -5.44
CA GLY A 16 -6.34 24.50 -4.57
C GLY A 16 -6.71 24.22 -3.11
N LYS A 17 -7.08 22.99 -2.72
CA LYS A 17 -7.59 22.69 -1.36
C LYS A 17 -6.53 22.23 -0.36
N VAL A 18 -5.35 21.82 -0.81
CA VAL A 18 -4.30 21.26 0.06
C VAL A 18 -3.28 22.28 0.56
N GLY A 19 -3.39 23.55 0.15
CA GLY A 19 -2.56 24.65 0.64
C GLY A 19 -1.06 24.43 0.42
N GLY A 20 -0.67 23.93 -0.76
CA GLY A 20 0.74 23.72 -1.13
C GLY A 20 1.42 22.50 -0.48
N ARG A 21 0.68 21.70 0.31
CA ARG A 21 1.23 20.51 0.97
C ARG A 21 1.53 19.38 -0.02
N THR A 22 2.61 18.66 0.24
CA THR A 22 2.88 17.37 -0.38
C THR A 22 1.91 16.33 0.19
N VAL A 23 1.17 15.66 -0.68
CA VAL A 23 0.19 14.65 -0.27
C VAL A 23 0.79 13.26 -0.35
N TYR A 24 0.56 12.46 0.69
CA TYR A 24 0.98 11.06 0.73
C TYR A 24 -0.22 10.13 0.91
N LEU A 25 -0.34 9.13 0.04
CA LEU A 25 -1.19 7.97 0.30
C LEU A 25 -0.48 7.10 1.34
N VAL A 26 -1.07 6.96 2.53
CA VAL A 26 -0.46 6.22 3.63
C VAL A 26 -1.06 4.83 3.69
N SER A 27 -0.31 3.82 3.22
CA SER A 27 -0.69 2.42 3.28
C SER A 27 -0.32 1.77 4.61
N ALA A 28 -1.20 0.94 5.17
CA ALA A 28 -0.88 0.10 6.31
C ALA A 28 -0.35 -1.27 5.85
N THR A 29 0.81 -1.69 6.36
CA THR A 29 1.38 -3.03 6.08
C THR A 29 1.94 -3.68 7.33
N LEU A 30 1.83 -5.01 7.40
CA LEU A 30 2.49 -5.86 8.41
C LEU A 30 3.75 -6.56 7.86
N ARG A 31 4.05 -6.36 6.58
CA ARG A 31 5.17 -6.96 5.85
C ARG A 31 6.05 -5.85 5.25
N PRO A 32 6.74 -5.04 6.08
CA PRO A 32 7.61 -3.98 5.58
C PRO A 32 8.75 -4.52 4.71
N GLU A 33 9.16 -5.77 4.91
CA GLU A 33 10.20 -6.43 4.09
C GLU A 33 9.83 -6.54 2.61
N THR A 34 8.53 -6.55 2.27
CA THR A 34 8.09 -6.74 0.89
C THR A 34 8.03 -5.45 0.07
N MET A 35 8.31 -4.28 0.68
CA MET A 35 8.13 -2.98 0.03
C MET A 35 9.01 -2.77 -1.23
N TYR A 36 10.05 -3.57 -1.43
CA TYR A 36 10.84 -3.54 -2.66
C TYR A 36 10.03 -3.96 -3.91
N GLY A 37 9.05 -4.84 -3.74
CA GLY A 37 8.26 -5.41 -4.82
C GLY A 37 6.91 -4.75 -5.06
N GLN A 38 6.77 -3.49 -4.66
CA GLN A 38 5.53 -2.76 -4.88
C GLN A 38 5.32 -2.47 -6.37
N THR A 39 4.16 -2.87 -6.90
CA THR A 39 3.80 -2.65 -8.32
C THR A 39 2.71 -1.62 -8.50
N ASN A 40 1.88 -1.42 -7.48
CA ASN A 40 0.76 -0.48 -7.45
C ASN A 40 0.32 -0.24 -5.99
N CYS A 41 -0.68 0.62 -5.83
CA CYS A 41 -1.39 0.81 -4.58
C CYS A 41 -2.88 0.57 -4.80
N PHE A 42 -3.59 0.07 -3.80
CA PHE A 42 -5.02 -0.17 -3.87
C PHE A 42 -5.82 0.77 -2.95
N VAL A 43 -6.98 1.18 -3.45
CA VAL A 43 -8.03 1.87 -2.71
C VAL A 43 -9.38 1.18 -2.96
N GLY A 44 -10.28 1.24 -1.99
CA GLY A 44 -11.65 0.77 -2.16
C GLY A 44 -12.47 1.79 -2.95
N PRO A 45 -12.96 1.49 -4.17
CA PRO A 45 -13.64 2.48 -4.99
C PRO A 45 -14.95 2.99 -4.38
N SER A 46 -15.61 2.18 -3.56
CA SER A 46 -16.85 2.51 -2.83
C SER A 46 -16.63 3.24 -1.50
N LEU A 47 -15.37 3.43 -1.08
CA LEU A 47 -15.05 4.07 0.19
C LEU A 47 -14.86 5.59 0.04
N LYS A 48 -15.15 6.32 1.11
CA LYS A 48 -14.78 7.74 1.27
C LYS A 48 -13.42 7.87 1.93
N TYR A 49 -12.59 8.74 1.38
CA TYR A 49 -11.28 9.12 1.90
C TYR A 49 -11.26 10.61 2.20
N GLY A 50 -10.30 11.03 3.01
CA GLY A 50 -9.99 12.44 3.20
C GLY A 50 -8.52 12.71 3.02
N VAL A 51 -8.20 13.93 2.62
CA VAL A 51 -6.84 14.48 2.73
C VAL A 51 -6.79 15.30 4.00
N PHE A 52 -5.90 14.90 4.92
CA PHE A 52 -5.79 15.49 6.25
C PHE A 52 -4.44 16.18 6.42
N ALA A 53 -4.43 17.41 6.92
CA ALA A 53 -3.18 18.09 7.23
C ALA A 53 -2.46 17.37 8.38
N ILE A 54 -1.15 17.18 8.23
CA ILE A 54 -0.28 16.62 9.27
C ILE A 54 0.59 17.71 9.87
N ASN A 55 1.08 18.59 9.02
CA ASN A 55 1.81 19.81 9.35
C ASN A 55 1.65 20.81 8.19
N ASP A 56 2.42 21.89 8.15
CA ASP A 56 2.34 22.90 7.09
C ASP A 56 2.84 22.42 5.72
N LYS A 57 3.62 21.33 5.69
CA LYS A 57 4.25 20.78 4.49
C LYS A 57 3.60 19.49 4.00
N ASP A 58 3.07 18.67 4.89
CA ASP A 58 2.59 17.31 4.60
C ASP A 58 1.09 17.17 4.86
N ALA A 59 0.41 16.46 3.96
CA ALA A 59 -0.95 15.97 4.16
C ALA A 59 -1.07 14.48 3.82
N PHE A 60 -1.92 13.75 4.51
CA PHE A 60 -2.14 12.32 4.30
C PHE A 60 -3.51 12.04 3.70
N LEU A 61 -3.56 11.23 2.64
CA LEU A 61 -4.77 10.63 2.12
C LEU A 61 -4.99 9.29 2.80
N VAL A 62 -6.04 9.21 3.62
CA VAL A 62 -6.42 8.03 4.40
C VAL A 62 -7.93 8.02 4.66
N SER A 63 -8.47 6.94 5.23
CA SER A 63 -9.82 6.95 5.79
C SER A 63 -9.90 7.88 7.01
N TYR A 64 -11.08 8.46 7.26
CA TYR A 64 -11.30 9.33 8.42
C TYR A 64 -10.94 8.64 9.75
N ARG A 65 -11.33 7.36 9.91
CA ARG A 65 -10.99 6.57 11.11
C ARG A 65 -9.48 6.50 11.33
N ALA A 66 -8.71 6.33 10.26
CA ALA A 66 -7.26 6.29 10.36
C ALA A 66 -6.67 7.65 10.72
N ALA A 67 -7.17 8.75 10.14
CA ALA A 67 -6.77 10.10 10.52
C ALA A 67 -7.04 10.39 12.00
N ARG A 68 -8.22 10.00 12.52
CA ARG A 68 -8.54 10.11 13.95
C ARG A 68 -7.56 9.33 14.83
N ASN A 69 -7.25 8.08 14.46
CA ASN A 69 -6.27 7.27 15.19
C ASN A 69 -4.86 7.87 15.16
N MET A 70 -4.47 8.48 14.05
CA MET A 70 -3.20 9.18 13.86
C MET A 70 -3.11 10.45 14.71
N ALA A 71 -4.19 11.22 14.80
CA ALA A 71 -4.24 12.45 15.59
C ALA A 71 -3.97 12.20 17.09
N PHE A 72 -4.50 11.10 17.65
CA PHE A 72 -4.19 10.69 19.03
C PHE A 72 -2.74 10.21 19.24
N GLN A 73 -2.00 9.99 18.16
CA GLN A 73 -0.60 9.58 18.16
C GLN A 73 0.37 10.73 17.84
N GLY A 74 -0.14 11.97 17.71
CA GLY A 74 0.67 13.15 17.38
C GLY A 74 0.99 13.26 15.88
N LEU A 75 0.18 12.65 15.03
CA LEU A 75 0.26 12.77 13.57
C LEU A 75 -0.87 13.66 13.06
N SER A 76 -0.91 14.87 13.60
CA SER A 76 -1.84 15.96 13.29
C SER A 76 -1.25 17.28 13.81
N PRO A 77 -1.71 18.46 13.33
CA PRO A 77 -1.20 19.76 13.77
C PRO A 77 -1.29 19.96 15.30
N ALA A 78 -2.41 19.56 15.90
CA ALA A 78 -2.55 19.46 17.35
C ALA A 78 -3.03 18.05 17.75
N ARG A 79 -2.62 17.59 18.93
CA ARG A 79 -2.94 16.25 19.43
C ARG A 79 -4.46 16.06 19.54
N GLY A 80 -4.97 15.02 18.89
CA GLY A 80 -6.40 14.67 18.90
C GLY A 80 -7.25 15.49 17.91
N GLU A 81 -6.69 16.51 17.26
CA GLU A 81 -7.36 17.30 16.23
C GLU A 81 -7.24 16.63 14.86
N VAL A 82 -8.36 16.51 14.14
CA VAL A 82 -8.39 16.00 12.77
C VAL A 82 -8.70 17.16 11.84
N VAL A 83 -7.69 17.65 11.12
CA VAL A 83 -7.82 18.75 10.16
C VAL A 83 -8.04 18.18 8.76
N GLN A 84 -9.30 17.99 8.36
CA GLN A 84 -9.66 17.51 7.03
C GLN A 84 -9.69 18.66 6.03
N LEU A 85 -8.84 18.59 5.00
CA LEU A 85 -8.74 19.62 3.96
C LEU A 85 -9.79 19.39 2.85
N VAL A 86 -10.01 18.13 2.49
CA VAL A 86 -10.98 17.74 1.46
C VAL A 86 -11.41 16.29 1.65
N GLU A 87 -12.67 16.00 1.38
CA GLU A 87 -13.19 14.63 1.22
C GLU A 87 -13.19 14.23 -0.26
N ILE A 88 -12.91 12.97 -0.55
CA ILE A 88 -12.84 12.43 -1.91
C ILE A 88 -13.33 10.97 -1.96
N ASP A 89 -14.03 10.62 -3.04
CA ASP A 89 -14.42 9.25 -3.34
C ASP A 89 -13.22 8.38 -3.76
N GLY A 90 -13.19 7.14 -3.28
CA GLY A 90 -12.19 6.13 -3.63
C GLY A 90 -12.04 5.95 -5.13
N ALA A 91 -13.18 5.90 -5.85
CA ALA A 91 -13.21 5.80 -7.30
C ALA A 91 -12.49 6.97 -8.00
N SER A 92 -12.57 8.18 -7.44
CA SER A 92 -11.89 9.35 -8.02
C SER A 92 -10.37 9.27 -7.87
N ILE A 93 -9.85 8.51 -6.89
CA ILE A 93 -8.41 8.40 -6.62
C ILE A 93 -7.73 7.44 -7.61
N VAL A 94 -8.47 6.49 -8.17
CA VAL A 94 -7.97 5.51 -9.17
C VAL A 94 -7.32 6.24 -10.36
N GLY A 95 -6.16 5.74 -10.78
CA GLY A 95 -5.33 6.34 -11.83
C GLY A 95 -4.33 7.39 -11.35
N THR A 96 -4.33 7.75 -10.06
CA THR A 96 -3.30 8.62 -9.46
C THR A 96 -1.93 7.93 -9.50
N LYS A 97 -0.89 8.66 -9.91
CA LYS A 97 0.50 8.19 -9.92
C LYS A 97 1.18 8.57 -8.61
N VAL A 98 1.87 7.60 -7.99
CA VAL A 98 2.52 7.75 -6.69
C VAL A 98 3.94 7.19 -6.69
N LYS A 99 4.82 7.78 -5.89
CA LYS A 99 6.14 7.22 -5.57
C LYS A 99 6.03 6.24 -4.41
N ALA A 100 6.27 4.97 -4.70
CA ALA A 100 6.24 3.90 -3.71
C ALA A 100 7.62 3.78 -3.03
N PRO A 101 7.70 3.86 -1.68
CA PRO A 101 8.99 3.85 -1.00
C PRO A 101 9.69 2.50 -1.15
N PHE A 102 10.98 2.52 -1.51
CA PHE A 102 11.84 1.35 -1.75
C PHE A 102 11.47 0.49 -2.97
N ALA A 103 10.37 0.80 -3.66
CA ALA A 103 9.98 0.05 -4.84
C ALA A 103 11.04 0.15 -5.94
N VAL A 104 11.32 -0.96 -6.60
CA VAL A 104 12.18 -0.98 -7.80
C VAL A 104 11.53 -0.18 -8.92
N ILE A 105 10.19 -0.23 -9.01
CA ILE A 105 9.39 0.59 -9.90
C ILE A 105 9.12 1.92 -9.16
N PRO A 106 9.80 3.02 -9.52
CA PRO A 106 9.82 4.23 -8.70
C PRO A 106 8.46 4.93 -8.65
N GLU A 107 7.67 4.82 -9.73
CA GLU A 107 6.36 5.43 -9.86
C GLU A 107 5.35 4.36 -10.28
N VAL A 108 4.28 4.23 -9.50
CA VAL A 108 3.23 3.23 -9.68
C VAL A 108 1.86 3.89 -9.63
N TYR A 109 0.82 3.20 -10.07
CA TYR A 109 -0.54 3.73 -10.10
C TYR A 109 -1.40 3.26 -8.92
N VAL A 110 -2.41 4.05 -8.59
CA VAL A 110 -3.51 3.65 -7.70
C VAL A 110 -4.56 2.90 -8.49
N LEU A 111 -4.90 1.70 -8.03
CA LEU A 111 -5.85 0.77 -8.64
C LEU A 111 -7.02 0.47 -7.68
N PRO A 112 -8.19 0.06 -8.20
CA PRO A 112 -9.33 -0.29 -7.37
C PRO A 112 -9.19 -1.70 -6.77
N MET A 113 -9.63 -1.86 -5.52
CA MET A 113 -9.81 -3.16 -4.88
C MET A 113 -11.10 -3.14 -4.04
N GLU A 114 -12.12 -3.86 -4.50
CA GLU A 114 -13.46 -3.94 -3.89
C GLU A 114 -13.42 -4.47 -2.44
N THR A 115 -12.46 -5.34 -2.12
CA THR A 115 -12.35 -6.02 -0.83
C THR A 115 -11.75 -5.16 0.28
N VAL A 116 -11.32 -3.93 -0.02
CA VAL A 116 -10.77 -2.99 0.97
C VAL A 116 -11.86 -2.58 1.95
N LYS A 117 -11.53 -2.65 3.24
CA LYS A 117 -12.46 -2.30 4.34
C LYS A 117 -12.00 -1.01 5.02
N ALA A 118 -12.88 0.00 5.09
CA ALA A 118 -12.62 1.24 5.84
C ALA A 118 -12.31 1.00 7.34
N THR A 119 -12.76 -0.12 7.88
CA THR A 119 -12.52 -0.55 9.26
C THR A 119 -11.17 -1.24 9.47
N LYS A 120 -10.30 -1.31 8.46
CA LYS A 120 -8.98 -1.93 8.57
C LYS A 120 -7.87 -0.99 8.08
N GLY A 121 -6.82 -0.85 8.90
CA GLY A 121 -5.66 -0.02 8.56
C GLY A 121 -6.06 1.41 8.22
N THR A 122 -5.57 1.90 7.07
CA THR A 122 -5.80 3.25 6.55
C THR A 122 -6.85 3.32 5.44
N GLY A 123 -7.39 2.18 5.02
CA GLY A 123 -8.15 2.06 3.77
C GLY A 123 -7.27 2.14 2.51
N VAL A 124 -5.95 2.29 2.64
CA VAL A 124 -5.00 2.28 1.52
C VAL A 124 -4.12 1.05 1.69
N VAL A 125 -3.99 0.24 0.65
CA VAL A 125 -3.25 -1.02 0.68
C VAL A 125 -2.12 -0.94 -0.35
N THR A 126 -0.92 -1.36 0.03
CA THR A 126 0.19 -1.48 -0.92
C THR A 126 0.13 -2.85 -1.60
N SER A 127 0.48 -2.93 -2.88
CA SER A 127 0.38 -4.15 -3.67
C SER A 127 1.75 -4.76 -3.93
N VAL A 128 1.96 -6.00 -3.49
CA VAL A 128 3.17 -6.78 -3.77
C VAL A 128 2.78 -8.16 -4.33
N PRO A 129 2.46 -8.25 -5.64
CA PRO A 129 1.94 -9.47 -6.27
C PRO A 129 2.88 -10.68 -6.29
N SER A 130 4.17 -10.52 -5.97
CA SER A 130 5.11 -11.64 -5.82
C SER A 130 4.84 -12.47 -4.56
N ASP A 131 4.30 -11.83 -3.52
CA ASP A 131 4.28 -12.35 -2.14
C ASP A 131 2.91 -12.27 -1.45
N SER A 132 1.93 -11.60 -2.07
CA SER A 132 0.54 -11.53 -1.61
C SER A 132 -0.41 -12.12 -2.68
N PRO A 133 -1.02 -13.30 -2.41
CA PRO A 133 -1.97 -13.92 -3.34
C PRO A 133 -3.20 -13.04 -3.64
N ASP A 134 -3.69 -12.29 -2.64
CA ASP A 134 -4.81 -11.37 -2.82
C ASP A 134 -4.46 -10.24 -3.81
N ASP A 135 -3.24 -9.71 -3.71
CA ASP A 135 -2.75 -8.64 -4.57
C ASP A 135 -2.57 -9.14 -6.00
N TYR A 136 -2.00 -10.34 -6.16
CA TYR A 136 -1.84 -10.99 -7.45
C TYR A 136 -3.20 -11.27 -8.12
N ALA A 137 -4.12 -11.91 -7.39
CA ALA A 137 -5.44 -12.23 -7.91
C ALA A 137 -6.22 -10.97 -8.32
N THR A 138 -6.16 -9.91 -7.50
CA THR A 138 -6.79 -8.62 -7.82
C THR A 138 -6.17 -8.01 -9.08
N THR A 139 -4.84 -8.00 -9.17
CA THR A 139 -4.12 -7.47 -10.34
C THR A 139 -4.51 -8.22 -11.62
N GLU A 140 -4.57 -9.55 -11.56
CA GLU A 140 -4.96 -10.39 -12.70
C GLU A 140 -6.43 -10.21 -13.10
N GLU A 141 -7.34 -10.01 -12.14
CA GLU A 141 -8.73 -9.67 -12.44
C GLU A 141 -8.83 -8.30 -13.13
N LEU A 142 -8.12 -7.28 -12.63
CA LEU A 142 -8.08 -5.96 -13.25
C LEU A 142 -7.53 -6.01 -14.68
N ARG A 143 -6.51 -6.84 -14.95
CA ARG A 143 -6.00 -7.05 -16.32
C ARG A 143 -7.07 -7.64 -17.24
N LYS A 144 -7.80 -8.65 -16.77
CA LYS A 144 -8.83 -9.34 -17.56
C LYS A 144 -10.06 -8.47 -17.84
N LYS A 145 -10.38 -7.55 -16.92
CA LYS A 145 -11.61 -6.75 -16.94
C LYS A 145 -11.33 -5.25 -16.84
N ALA A 146 -10.26 -4.76 -17.47
CA ALA A 146 -9.78 -3.39 -17.32
C ALA A 146 -10.86 -2.33 -17.61
N GLU A 147 -11.63 -2.53 -18.69
CA GLU A 147 -12.72 -1.63 -19.07
C GLU A 147 -13.84 -1.56 -18.01
N TYR A 148 -14.25 -2.71 -17.47
CA TYR A 148 -15.27 -2.79 -16.41
C TYR A 148 -14.86 -2.00 -15.17
N TYR A 149 -13.59 -2.13 -14.76
CA TYR A 149 -13.03 -1.42 -13.61
C TYR A 149 -12.55 0.00 -13.92
N LYS A 150 -12.69 0.47 -15.17
CA LYS A 150 -12.22 1.78 -15.64
C LYS A 150 -10.74 2.01 -15.36
N VAL A 151 -9.94 0.96 -15.58
CA VAL A 151 -8.48 0.97 -15.41
C VAL A 151 -7.83 1.04 -16.79
N ASP A 152 -6.87 1.94 -16.98
CA ASP A 152 -6.02 1.90 -18.18
C ASP A 152 -5.08 0.68 -18.09
N PRO A 153 -5.08 -0.23 -19.09
CA PRO A 153 -4.17 -1.38 -19.11
C PRO A 153 -2.70 -1.02 -18.90
N LYS A 154 -2.26 0.18 -19.29
CA LYS A 154 -0.88 0.66 -19.08
C LYS A 154 -0.53 0.80 -17.61
N TRP A 155 -1.50 1.00 -16.72
CA TRP A 155 -1.27 1.06 -15.27
C TRP A 155 -0.94 -0.31 -14.68
N LEU A 156 -1.20 -1.38 -15.43
CA LEU A 156 -0.96 -2.78 -15.08
C LEU A 156 0.23 -3.38 -15.85
N ASP A 157 0.94 -2.56 -16.64
CA ASP A 157 2.11 -2.98 -17.43
C ASP A 157 3.36 -3.09 -16.55
N PHE A 158 3.37 -4.15 -15.75
CA PHE A 158 4.48 -4.52 -14.89
C PHE A 158 4.56 -6.04 -14.74
N THR A 159 5.71 -6.54 -14.35
CA THR A 159 5.86 -7.92 -13.90
C THR A 159 6.03 -7.94 -12.38
N PRO A 160 5.44 -8.91 -11.65
CA PRO A 160 5.73 -9.09 -10.24
C PRO A 160 7.24 -9.11 -9.99
N VAL A 161 7.70 -8.31 -9.03
CA VAL A 161 9.13 -8.17 -8.71
C VAL A 161 9.50 -9.21 -7.67
N PRO A 162 10.47 -10.10 -7.92
CA PRO A 162 10.99 -11.03 -6.92
C PRO A 162 11.51 -10.31 -5.66
N VAL A 163 10.96 -10.63 -4.49
CA VAL A 163 11.43 -10.07 -3.21
C VAL A 163 11.91 -11.14 -2.24
N ILE A 164 11.17 -12.24 -2.14
CA ILE A 164 11.47 -13.34 -1.23
C ILE A 164 11.53 -14.64 -2.03
N LYS A 165 12.62 -15.37 -1.85
CA LYS A 165 12.75 -16.74 -2.32
C LYS A 165 12.35 -17.70 -1.22
N THR A 166 11.47 -18.64 -1.54
CA THR A 166 11.11 -19.77 -0.69
C THR A 166 11.57 -21.08 -1.34
N THR A 167 11.82 -22.09 -0.52
CA THR A 167 12.24 -23.41 -1.03
C THR A 167 11.13 -24.08 -1.84
N LYS A 168 9.86 -23.91 -1.43
CA LYS A 168 8.72 -24.58 -2.07
C LYS A 168 8.17 -23.89 -3.31
N TYR A 169 8.16 -22.55 -3.33
CA TYR A 169 7.46 -21.78 -4.37
C TYR A 169 8.39 -20.83 -5.15
N GLY A 170 9.70 -20.94 -4.93
CA GLY A 170 10.67 -20.08 -5.61
C GLY A 170 10.50 -18.61 -5.21
N GLU A 171 10.70 -17.70 -6.16
CA GLU A 171 10.75 -16.26 -5.91
C GLU A 171 9.42 -15.51 -6.10
N LEU A 172 8.39 -16.22 -6.58
CA LEU A 172 7.05 -15.69 -6.87
C LEU A 172 5.98 -16.52 -6.15
N THR A 173 6.12 -16.60 -4.83
CA THR A 173 5.29 -17.46 -3.98
C THR A 173 3.79 -17.22 -4.16
N ALA A 174 3.35 -15.97 -4.30
CA ALA A 174 1.95 -15.65 -4.51
C ALA A 174 1.42 -16.10 -5.88
N VAL A 175 2.24 -16.01 -6.93
CA VAL A 175 1.89 -16.46 -8.28
C VAL A 175 1.67 -17.96 -8.32
N GLU A 176 2.51 -18.72 -7.62
CA GLU A 176 2.39 -20.18 -7.54
C GLU A 176 1.23 -20.63 -6.64
N THR A 177 1.04 -20.00 -5.49
CA THR A 177 -0.01 -20.39 -4.54
C THR A 177 -1.42 -19.99 -5.00
N ALA A 178 -1.57 -18.88 -5.73
CA ALA A 178 -2.87 -18.40 -6.22
C ALA A 178 -3.51 -19.33 -7.26
N LYS A 179 -2.74 -20.22 -7.91
CA LYS A 179 -3.25 -21.13 -8.94
C LYS A 179 -4.14 -22.26 -8.39
N ALA A 180 -4.00 -22.62 -7.10
CA ALA A 180 -4.51 -23.92 -6.65
C ALA A 180 -4.98 -24.02 -5.19
N LEU A 181 -4.94 -22.95 -4.38
CA LEU A 181 -5.08 -23.09 -2.92
C LEU A 181 -6.15 -22.14 -2.35
N ALA A 182 -7.15 -22.73 -1.68
CA ALA A 182 -8.13 -21.96 -0.88
C ALA A 182 -7.44 -21.17 0.26
N ASP A 183 -6.33 -21.71 0.79
CA ASP A 183 -5.56 -21.13 1.89
C ASP A 183 -4.27 -20.42 1.41
N ALA A 184 -4.21 -20.02 0.14
CA ALA A 184 -3.02 -19.46 -0.51
C ALA A 184 -2.33 -18.38 0.33
N LYS A 185 -3.12 -17.49 0.94
CA LYS A 185 -2.63 -16.38 1.74
C LYS A 185 -1.87 -16.81 3.00
N GLU A 186 -2.44 -17.75 3.76
CA GLU A 186 -1.82 -18.22 4.99
C GLU A 186 -0.53 -19.00 4.68
N ILE A 187 -0.54 -19.78 3.61
CA ILE A 187 0.61 -20.53 3.11
C ILE A 187 1.72 -19.58 2.66
N ALA A 188 1.42 -18.62 1.78
CA ALA A 188 2.40 -17.65 1.29
C ALA A 188 3.01 -16.84 2.44
N TYR A 189 2.20 -16.44 3.42
CA TYR A 189 2.69 -15.72 4.59
C TYR A 189 3.61 -16.58 5.47
N LYS A 190 3.19 -17.79 5.84
CA LYS A 190 3.97 -18.68 6.71
C LYS A 190 5.26 -19.11 6.02
N GLU A 191 5.18 -19.56 4.78
CA GLU A 191 6.36 -19.99 4.02
C GLU A 191 7.31 -18.82 3.79
N GLY A 192 6.82 -17.66 3.37
CA GLY A 192 7.64 -16.47 3.16
C GLY A 192 8.27 -15.95 4.46
N PHE A 193 7.59 -16.04 5.60
CA PHE A 193 8.14 -15.54 6.86
C PHE A 193 9.16 -16.49 7.50
N TYR A 194 8.87 -17.79 7.55
CA TYR A 194 9.72 -18.78 8.24
C TYR A 194 10.77 -19.43 7.34
N GLY A 195 10.49 -19.57 6.04
CA GLY A 195 11.36 -20.21 5.06
C GLY A 195 11.86 -19.28 3.96
N GLY A 196 11.59 -17.98 4.07
CA GLY A 196 11.94 -17.00 3.05
C GLY A 196 13.33 -16.38 3.25
N THR A 197 14.03 -16.18 2.13
CA THR A 197 15.28 -15.42 2.04
C THR A 197 15.07 -14.21 1.14
N MET A 198 15.52 -13.03 1.58
CA MET A 198 15.45 -11.81 0.78
C MET A 198 16.33 -11.94 -0.48
N VAL A 199 15.79 -11.63 -1.66
CA VAL A 199 16.56 -11.62 -2.92
C VAL A 199 16.93 -10.22 -3.43
N ILE A 200 16.45 -9.19 -2.75
CA ILE A 200 16.60 -7.78 -3.14
C ILE A 200 16.78 -6.85 -1.93
N GLY A 201 17.25 -5.63 -2.20
CA GLY A 201 17.43 -4.58 -1.22
C GLY A 201 18.68 -4.76 -0.38
N ASP A 202 18.83 -3.90 0.63
CA ASP A 202 20.04 -3.82 1.47
C ASP A 202 20.25 -5.06 2.36
N PHE A 203 19.23 -5.90 2.52
CA PHE A 203 19.26 -7.13 3.34
C PHE A 203 19.18 -8.39 2.47
N LYS A 204 19.57 -8.29 1.19
CA LYS A 204 19.64 -9.45 0.29
C LYS A 204 20.51 -10.56 0.89
N GLY A 205 20.01 -11.79 0.83
CA GLY A 205 20.67 -12.98 1.39
C GLY A 205 20.31 -13.27 2.85
N GLU A 206 19.71 -12.31 3.57
CA GLU A 206 19.25 -12.55 4.93
C GLU A 206 17.91 -13.30 4.96
N SER A 207 17.64 -13.98 6.07
CA SER A 207 16.32 -14.54 6.34
C SER A 207 15.29 -13.41 6.48
N VAL A 208 14.05 -13.67 6.08
CA VAL A 208 12.95 -12.70 6.23
C VAL A 208 12.73 -12.30 7.69
N GLN A 209 12.94 -13.22 8.64
CA GLN A 209 12.81 -12.95 10.07
C GLN A 209 13.81 -11.90 10.57
N GLU A 210 15.04 -11.93 10.05
CA GLU A 210 16.10 -10.97 10.40
C GLU A 210 15.95 -9.66 9.63
N ALA A 211 15.60 -9.73 8.35
CA ALA A 211 15.46 -8.55 7.49
C ALA A 211 14.25 -7.68 7.88
N LYS A 212 13.10 -8.28 8.23
CA LYS A 212 11.85 -7.57 8.54
C LYS A 212 12.00 -6.42 9.56
N PRO A 213 12.57 -6.62 10.76
CA PRO A 213 12.77 -5.53 11.71
C PRO A 213 13.75 -4.47 11.19
N LYS A 214 14.77 -4.86 10.40
CA LYS A 214 15.76 -3.93 9.84
C LYS A 214 15.16 -3.05 8.74
N VAL A 215 14.41 -3.64 7.79
CA VAL A 215 13.68 -2.89 6.74
C VAL A 215 12.70 -1.92 7.37
N ARG A 216 11.97 -2.35 8.42
CA ARG A 216 11.08 -1.47 9.17
C ARG A 216 11.83 -0.29 9.78
N ALA A 217 12.95 -0.54 10.44
CA ALA A 217 13.77 0.53 11.02
C ALA A 217 14.28 1.48 9.93
N GLN A 218 14.66 0.95 8.77
CA GLN A 218 15.11 1.73 7.63
C GLN A 218 14.00 2.65 7.06
N LEU A 219 12.78 2.14 6.88
CA LEU A 219 11.62 2.95 6.45
C LEU A 219 11.35 4.10 7.42
N ILE A 220 11.42 3.83 8.73
CA ILE A 220 11.21 4.85 9.76
C ILE A 220 12.36 5.88 9.74
N GLY A 221 13.60 5.43 9.65
CA GLY A 221 14.80 6.28 9.63
C GLY A 221 14.84 7.22 8.42
N LYS A 222 14.46 6.72 7.23
CA LYS A 222 14.35 7.51 5.99
C LYS A 222 13.09 8.38 5.92
N ARG A 223 12.24 8.39 6.97
CA ARG A 223 10.94 9.09 7.03
C ARG A 223 9.95 8.68 5.93
N THR A 224 10.14 7.53 5.31
CA THR A 224 9.25 6.95 4.29
C THR A 224 8.26 5.94 4.88
N GLY A 225 8.35 5.66 6.18
CA GLY A 225 7.36 4.91 6.97
C GLY A 225 7.20 5.47 8.38
N ARG A 226 6.09 5.14 9.03
CA ARG A 226 5.84 5.48 10.45
C ARG A 226 5.24 4.29 11.20
N ARG A 227 5.57 4.17 12.48
CA ARG A 227 4.96 3.18 13.37
C ARG A 227 3.68 3.74 13.98
N LEU A 228 2.54 3.12 13.67
CA LEU A 228 1.28 3.36 14.38
C LEU A 228 1.18 2.42 15.59
N ARG A 229 1.00 2.98 16.79
CA ARG A 229 0.64 2.26 18.02
C ARG A 229 -0.81 1.76 17.91
N GLY A 230 -1.10 0.59 18.47
CA GLY A 230 -2.43 -0.05 18.38
C GLY A 230 -2.69 -0.89 17.13
N ALA A 231 -1.78 -0.93 16.15
CA ALA A 231 -1.92 -1.80 14.98
C ALA A 231 -1.82 -3.31 15.29
N ARG A 232 -1.57 -3.70 16.55
CA ARG A 232 -1.47 -5.11 17.00
C ARG A 232 -2.81 -5.87 16.93
N GLU A 233 -3.95 -5.19 16.79
CA GLU A 233 -5.26 -5.83 16.59
C GLU A 233 -5.71 -5.92 15.12
N LEU A 234 -4.90 -5.41 14.19
CA LEU A 234 -5.21 -5.43 12.75
C LEU A 234 -4.53 -6.59 12.02
N GLY A 235 -4.44 -7.77 12.64
CA GLY A 235 -3.87 -9.01 12.09
C GLY A 235 -4.60 -9.59 10.87
N ARG A 236 -5.37 -8.77 10.16
CA ARG A 236 -6.07 -9.11 8.91
C ARG A 236 -6.05 -7.91 7.98
N VAL A 237 -4.91 -7.30 7.61
CA VAL A 237 -4.95 -6.33 6.50
C VAL A 237 -5.01 -7.12 5.20
N ALA A 238 -6.08 -6.88 4.43
CA ALA A 238 -6.80 -7.85 3.59
C ALA A 238 -7.38 -9.00 4.43
#